data_AF-A0A4V2TR07-F1
#
_entry.id   AF-A0A4V2TR07-F1
#
_cell.length_a   1.000
_cell.length_b   1.000
_cell.length_c   1.000
_cell.angle_alpha   90.00
_cell.angle_beta   90.00
_cell.angle_gamma   90.00
#
_symmetry.space_group_name_H-M   'P 1'
#
loop_
_entity.id
_entity.type
_entity.pdbx_description
1 polymer ?
#
loop_
_entity_poly.entity_id
_entity_poly.type
_entity_poly.pdbx_seq_one_letter_code
_entity_poly.pdbx_strand_id
1 'polypeptide(L)' 'MQKPVWNSAVTVGIVQISGPFEALSFLDHDWPRQKGPRFVDARHACLAALDERADPEDAKTLFAEALEEAHLH' A
#
# COMPACT_ATOMS: atom_id res chain seq x y z
N MET A 1 -14.33 -14.35 2.37
CA MET A 1 -13.03 -14.15 1.69
C MET A 1 -12.06 -13.60 2.71
N GLN A 2 -10.96 -14.30 2.95
CA GLN A 2 -9.89 -13.81 3.81
C GLN A 2 -9.11 -12.77 3.02
N LYS A 3 -8.90 -11.57 3.60
CA LYS A 3 -8.11 -10.54 2.94
C LYS A 3 -6.63 -10.92 3.05
N PRO A 4 -5.84 -10.77 1.98
CA PRO A 4 -4.41 -11.01 2.06
C PRO A 4 -3.78 -10.07 3.09
N VAL A 5 -2.81 -10.58 3.83
CA VAL A 5 -2.01 -9.85 4.80
C VAL A 5 -0.55 -9.96 4.41
N TRP A 6 0.24 -8.96 4.77
CA TRP A 6 1.68 -8.97 4.56
C TRP A 6 2.39 -9.78 5.64
N ASN A 7 3.60 -10.24 5.33
CA ASN A 7 4.46 -10.94 6.29
C ASN A 7 4.91 -10.03 7.45
N SER A 8 4.99 -8.72 7.20
CA SER A 8 5.22 -7.71 8.23
C SER A 8 4.50 -6.41 7.88
N ALA A 9 3.99 -5.74 8.91
CA ALA A 9 3.32 -4.46 8.74
C ALA A 9 4.30 -3.36 8.31
N VAL A 10 3.80 -2.43 7.50
CA VAL A 10 4.48 -1.17 7.17
C VAL A 10 3.97 -0.11 8.13
N THR A 11 4.87 0.64 8.75
CA THR A 11 4.52 1.74 9.65
C THR A 11 4.55 3.05 8.89
N VAL A 12 3.51 3.86 9.03
CA VAL A 12 3.42 5.22 8.49
C VAL A 12 3.07 6.16 9.64
N GLY A 13 4.07 6.85 10.19
CA GLY A 13 3.93 7.62 11.43
C GLY A 13 3.48 6.74 12.61
N ILE A 14 2.22 6.89 13.05
CA ILE A 14 1.60 6.08 14.13
C ILE A 14 0.70 4.96 13.61
N VAL A 15 0.49 4.88 12.30
CA VAL A 15 -0.42 3.90 11.68
C VAL A 15 0.40 2.67 11.30
N GLN A 16 -0.07 1.48 11.68
CA GLN A 16 0.47 0.21 11.20
C GLN A 16 -0.45 -0.36 10.14
N ILE A 17 0.11 -0.66 8.97
CA ILE A 17 -0.60 -1.18 7.80
C ILE A 17 -0.13 -2.62 7.58
N SER A 18 -1.02 -3.57 7.82
CA SER A 18 -0.72 -5.01 7.85
C SER A 18 -1.03 -5.72 6.54
N GLY A 19 -1.54 -5.02 5.52
CA GLY A 19 -1.85 -5.64 4.23
C GLY A 19 -2.41 -4.69 3.18
N PRO A 20 -2.66 -5.20 1.95
CA PRO A 20 -3.07 -4.40 0.79
C PRO A 20 -4.41 -3.67 0.98
N PHE A 21 -5.33 -4.24 1.76
CA PHE A 21 -6.62 -3.61 2.03
C PHE A 21 -6.47 -2.33 2.88
N GLU A 22 -5.68 -2.42 3.95
CA GLU A 22 -5.38 -1.27 4.81
C GLU A 22 -4.55 -0.23 4.05
N ALA A 23 -3.61 -0.69 3.21
CA ALA A 23 -2.83 0.18 2.35
C ALA A 23 -3.71 0.97 1.37
N LEU A 24 -4.70 0.34 0.73
CA LEU A 24 -5.66 1.05 -0.12
C LEU A 24 -6.50 2.06 0.66
N SER A 25 -6.95 1.70 1.86
CA SER A 25 -7.67 2.64 2.72
C SER A 25 -6.82 3.87 3.01
N PHE A 26 -5.54 3.68 3.34
CA PHE A 26 -4.58 4.76 3.56
C PHE A 26 -4.38 5.61 2.28
N LEU A 27 -4.18 4.96 1.12
CA LEU A 27 -4.00 5.65 -0.18
C LEU A 27 -5.21 6.52 -0.56
N ASP A 28 -6.43 6.09 -0.21
CA ASP A 28 -7.66 6.80 -0.56
C ASP A 28 -8.03 7.90 0.46
N HIS A 29 -7.70 7.75 1.74
CA HIS A 29 -8.15 8.65 2.82
C HIS A 29 -7.06 9.51 3.45
N ASP A 30 -5.86 8.97 3.65
CA ASP A 30 -4.79 9.59 4.45
C ASP A 30 -3.61 10.07 3.59
N TRP A 31 -3.60 9.73 2.30
CA TRP A 31 -2.55 10.16 1.38
C TRP A 31 -2.56 11.68 1.15
N PRO A 32 -1.39 12.35 1.12
CA PRO A 32 -1.30 13.77 0.83
C PRO A 32 -1.88 14.11 -0.55
N ARG A 33 -2.32 15.37 -0.74
CA ARG A 33 -2.92 15.82 -2.00
C ARG A 33 -1.99 15.63 -3.22
N GLN A 34 -0.68 15.62 -3.01
CA GLN A 34 0.30 15.40 -4.07
C GLN A 34 0.49 13.90 -4.31
N LYS A 35 0.00 13.42 -5.46
CA LYS A 35 0.11 12.03 -5.91
C LYS A 35 1.17 11.95 -6.99
N GLY A 36 2.27 11.25 -6.71
CA GLY A 36 3.32 10.97 -7.69
C GLY A 36 3.04 9.69 -8.49
N PRO A 37 3.90 9.32 -9.43
CA PRO A 37 3.75 8.11 -10.24
C PRO A 37 3.70 6.84 -9.38
N ARG A 38 4.51 6.74 -8.31
CA ARG A 38 4.54 5.54 -7.46
C ARG A 38 3.26 5.34 -6.66
N PHE A 39 2.52 6.42 -6.36
CA PHE A 39 1.19 6.30 -5.76
C PHE A 39 0.25 5.46 -6.63
N VAL A 40 0.28 5.69 -7.95
CA VAL A 40 -0.59 4.99 -8.90
C VAL A 40 -0.19 3.52 -8.98
N ASP A 41 1.11 3.23 -9.01
CA ASP A 41 1.63 1.85 -9.04
C ASP A 41 1.28 1.09 -7.77
N ALA A 42 1.47 1.68 -6.59
CA ALA A 42 1.09 1.11 -5.30
C ALA A 42 -0.41 0.80 -5.24
N ARG A 43 -1.26 1.73 -5.69
CA ARG A 43 -2.72 1.54 -5.71
C ARG A 43 -3.13 0.40 -6.63
N HIS A 44 -2.56 0.33 -7.83
CA HIS A 44 -2.83 -0.78 -8.75
C HIS A 44 -2.37 -2.12 -8.20
N ALA A 45 -1.17 -2.18 -7.61
CA ALA A 45 -0.64 -3.41 -7.04
C ALA A 45 -1.47 -3.92 -5.86
N CYS A 46 -1.92 -3.03 -4.97
CA CYS A 46 -2.77 -3.42 -3.86
C CYS A 46 -4.12 -3.97 -4.35
N LEU A 47 -4.73 -3.37 -5.38
CA LEU A 47 -5.94 -3.90 -6.00
C LEU A 47 -5.69 -5.27 -6.64
N ALA A 48 -4.60 -5.44 -7.39
CA ALA A 48 -4.25 -6.71 -8.01
C ALA A 48 -4.01 -7.83 -6.98
N ALA A 49 -3.40 -7.51 -5.84
CA ALA A 49 -3.21 -8.45 -4.73
C ALA A 49 -4.54 -8.84 -4.07
N LEU A 50 -5.47 -7.90 -3.90
CA LEU A 50 -6.81 -8.20 -3.38
C LEU A 50 -7.64 -9.07 -4.34
N ASP A 51 -7.42 -8.91 -5.64
CA ASP A 51 -8.04 -9.73 -6.69
C ASP A 51 -7.34 -11.09 -6.89
N GLU A 52 -6.35 -11.44 -6.05
CA GLU A 52 -5.56 -12.68 -6.14
C GLU A 52 -4.81 -12.82 -7.49
N ARG A 53 -4.55 -11.70 -8.18
CA ARG A 53 -3.85 -11.62 -9.47
C ARG A 53 -2.37 -11.29 -9.34
N ALA A 54 -1.94 -10.87 -8.15
CA ALA A 54 -0.56 -10.52 -7.82
C ALA A 54 -0.22 -10.97 -6.41
N ASP A 55 1.08 -11.10 -6.12
CA ASP A 55 1.55 -11.42 -4.78
C ASP A 55 1.34 -10.20 -3.83
N PRO A 56 0.75 -10.39 -2.64
CA PRO A 56 0.60 -9.31 -1.67
C PRO A 56 1.92 -8.65 -1.26
N GLU A 57 3.03 -9.39 -1.19
CA GLU A 57 4.35 -8.85 -0.82
C GLU A 57 4.95 -7.97 -1.92
N ASP A 58 4.65 -8.25 -3.20
CA ASP A 58 5.02 -7.35 -4.28
C ASP A 58 4.30 -6.00 -4.15
N ALA A 59 3.00 -6.03 -3.78
CA ALA A 59 2.23 -4.83 -3.50
C ALA A 59 2.77 -4.04 -2.30
N LYS A 60 3.32 -4.73 -1.29
CA LYS A 60 4.00 -4.09 -0.15
C LYS A 60 5.22 -3.29 -0.58
N THR A 61 6.04 -3.87 -1.46
CA THR A 61 7.26 -3.23 -1.96
C THR A 61 6.90 -1.92 -2.68
N LEU A 62 5.93 -1.98 -3.59
CA LEU A 62 5.47 -0.79 -4.33
C LEU A 62 4.83 0.26 -3.41
N PHE A 63 4.10 -0.19 -2.38
CA PHE A 63 3.56 0.72 -1.38
C PHE A 63 4.66 1.44 -0.58
N ALA A 64 5.70 0.73 -0.15
CA ALA A 64 6.85 1.32 0.54
C ALA A 64 7.59 2.33 -0.36
N GLU A 65 7.82 2.00 -1.62
CA GLU A 65 8.42 2.91 -2.59
C GLU A 65 7.60 4.19 -2.81
N ALA A 66 6.27 4.09 -2.78
CA ALA A 66 5.38 5.24 -2.86
C ALA A 66 5.49 6.12 -1.59
N LEU A 67 5.59 5.50 -0.41
CA LEU A 67 5.80 6.24 0.84
C LEU A 67 7.13 6.99 0.82
N GLU A 68 8.20 6.38 0.29
CA GLU A 68 9.49 7.04 0.11
C GLU A 68 9.38 8.27 -0.80
N GLU A 69 8.71 8.14 -1.96
CA GLU A 69 8.49 9.26 -2.89
C GLU A 69 7.69 10.39 -2.23
N ALA A 70 6.67 10.06 -1.44
CA ALA A 70 5.86 11.02 -0.71
C ALA A 70 6.50 11.52 0.60
N HIS A 71 7.67 11.02 0.97
CA HIS A 71 8.36 11.32 2.23
C HIS A 71 7.50 11.00 3.48
N LEU A 72 6.80 9.86 3.46
CA LEU A 72 5.87 9.36 4.49
C LEU A 72 6.42 8.14 5.26
N HIS A 73 7.74 7.99 5.37
CA HIS A 73 8.40 6.88 6.05
C HIS A 73 8.48 7.05 7.58
#